data_AF-A0A5N7CRT1-F1
#
_entry.id   AF-A0A5N7CRT1-F1
#
_cell.length_a   1.000
_cell.length_b   1.000
_cell.length_c   1.000
_cell.angle_alpha   90.00
_cell.angle_beta   90.00
_cell.angle_gamma   90.00
#
_symmetry.space_group_name_H-M   'P 1'
#
loop_
_entity.id
_entity.type
_entity.pdbx_description
1 polymer ?
#
loop_
_entity_poly.entity_id
_entity_poly.type
_entity_poly.pdbx_seq_one_letter_code
_entity_poly.pdbx_strand_id
1 'polypeptide(L)' 'MASPKYYAVAQGRPPAPDIFLSWDETKCLVNKHPRSIFKGFSTLEEATAYLAENGIPEHQRVIRGISMDGGQA' A
#
# COMPACT_ATOMS: atom_id res chain seq x y z
N MET A 1 10.64 7.98 16.25
CA MET A 1 10.73 6.98 15.17
C MET A 1 9.49 7.18 14.31
N ALA A 2 9.61 7.70 13.08
CA ALA A 2 8.44 7.95 12.23
C ALA A 2 7.92 6.62 11.67
N SER A 3 6.76 6.17 12.12
CA SER A 3 6.06 5.03 11.52
C SER A 3 5.63 5.42 10.11
N PRO A 4 5.95 4.64 9.06
CA PRO A 4 5.46 4.93 7.72
C PRO A 4 3.92 4.88 7.74
N LYS A 5 3.29 5.92 7.22
CA LYS A 5 1.83 6.06 7.15
C LYS A 5 1.27 5.45 5.86
N TYR A 6 2.09 5.36 4.83
CA TYR A 6 1.69 4.91 3.49
C TYR A 6 2.55 3.73 3.06
N TYR A 7 1.92 2.62 2.70
CA TYR A 7 2.57 1.41 2.23
C TYR A 7 2.23 1.21 0.75
N ALA A 8 3.19 1.51 -0.11
CA ALA A 8 3.05 1.28 -1.55
C ALA A 8 3.37 -0.18 -1.86
N VAL A 9 2.42 -0.92 -2.44
CA VAL A 9 2.63 -2.29 -2.91
C VAL A 9 2.62 -2.28 -4.43
N ALA A 10 3.80 -2.47 -5.04
CA ALA A 10 3.93 -2.55 -6.49
C ALA A 10 3.68 -3.98 -7.01
N GLN A 11 4.05 -4.99 -6.22
CA GLN A 11 3.83 -6.38 -6.58
C GLN A 11 3.43 -7.19 -5.34
N GLY A 12 2.30 -7.88 -5.43
CA GLY A 12 1.75 -8.67 -4.34
C GLY A 12 0.48 -9.39 -4.77
N ARG A 13 -0.25 -9.93 -3.81
CA ARG A 13 -1.58 -10.50 -4.06
C ARG A 13 -2.58 -9.42 -4.46
N PRO A 14 -3.61 -9.77 -5.25
CA PRO A 14 -4.75 -8.88 -5.45
C PRO A 14 -5.29 -8.46 -4.08
N PRO A 15 -5.48 -7.15 -3.85
CA PRO A 15 -5.70 -6.15 -4.89
C PRO A 15 -4.48 -5.30 -5.32
N ALA A 16 -3.24 -5.67 -4.97
CA ALA A 16 -2.05 -4.98 -5.49
C ALA A 16 -2.05 -4.96 -7.03
N PRO A 17 -1.50 -3.92 -7.69
CA PRO A 17 -0.74 -2.79 -7.12
C PRO A 17 -1.63 -1.68 -6.53
N ASP A 18 -1.33 -1.21 -5.32
CA ASP A 18 -2.16 -0.21 -4.59
C ASP A 18 -1.41 0.42 -3.39
N ILE A 19 -1.93 1.51 -2.79
CA ILE A 19 -1.35 2.16 -1.60
C ILE A 19 -2.21 1.87 -0.36
N PHE A 20 -1.62 1.26 0.66
CA PHE A 20 -2.32 0.90 1.90
C PHE A 20 -1.91 1.82 3.05
N LEU A 21 -2.85 2.15 3.94
CA LEU A 21 -2.54 2.89 5.18
C LEU A 21 -2.24 1.97 6.37
N SER A 22 -2.44 0.66 6.17
CA SER A 22 -2.34 -0.37 7.21
C SER A 22 -1.24 -1.38 6.91
N TRP A 23 -0.34 -1.58 7.86
CA TRP A 23 0.67 -2.63 7.77
C TRP A 23 0.06 -4.04 7.78
N ASP A 24 -1.03 -4.25 8.52
CA ASP A 24 -1.65 -5.58 8.64
C ASP A 24 -2.15 -6.11 7.28
N GLU A 25 -2.85 -5.25 6.52
CA GLU A 25 -3.26 -5.55 5.14
C GLU A 25 -2.05 -5.76 4.24
N THR A 26 -1.09 -4.84 4.29
CA THR A 26 0.16 -4.93 3.50
C THR A 26 0.86 -6.26 3.75
N LYS A 27 0.99 -6.66 5.02
CA LYS A 27 1.61 -7.91 5.45
C LYS A 27 0.89 -9.11 4.86
N CYS A 28 -0.44 -9.13 4.83
CA CYS A 28 -1.22 -10.21 4.23
C CYS A 28 -0.90 -10.38 2.74
N LEU A 29 -0.73 -9.27 2.02
CA LEU A 29 -0.47 -9.27 0.57
C LEU A 29 0.94 -9.74 0.21
N VAL A 30 1.92 -9.42 1.05
CA VAL A 30 3.35 -9.67 0.78
C VAL A 30 3.86 -10.97 1.42
N ASN A 31 3.38 -11.34 2.62
CA ASN A 31 3.86 -12.51 3.38
C ASN A 31 3.57 -13.86 2.71
N LYS A 32 2.60 -13.91 1.79
CA LYS A 32 2.18 -15.14 1.10
C LYS A 32 2.51 -15.11 -0.40
N HIS A 33 3.41 -14.23 -0.83
CA HIS A 33 3.79 -14.07 -2.23
C HIS A 33 5.32 -13.97 -2.40
N PRO A 34 5.98 -14.96 -3.02
CA PRO A 34 7.40 -14.85 -3.31
C PRO A 34 7.63 -13.72 -4.32
N ARG A 35 8.66 -12.88 -4.08
CA ARG A 35 8.99 -11.67 -4.85
C ARG A 35 8.00 -10.49 -4.71
N SER A 36 7.25 -10.39 -3.62
CA SER A 36 6.47 -9.19 -3.35
C SER A 36 7.36 -7.94 -3.23
N ILE A 37 6.97 -6.87 -3.94
CA ILE A 37 7.65 -5.57 -3.97
C ILE A 37 6.76 -4.56 -3.26
N PHE A 38 7.20 -4.09 -2.09
CA PHE A 38 6.49 -3.10 -1.30
C PHE A 38 7.47 -2.20 -0.56
N LYS A 39 7.04 -0.98 -0.24
CA LYS A 39 7.83 -0.03 0.56
C LYS A 39 6.93 0.93 1.36
N GLY A 40 7.34 1.22 2.59
CA GLY A 40 6.65 2.15 3.48
C GLY A 40 7.25 3.55 3.40
N PHE A 41 6.40 4.56 3.34
CA PHE A 41 6.74 5.98 3.22
C PHE A 41 5.98 6.82 4.24
N SER A 42 6.54 7.99 4.55
CA SER A 42 5.89 8.96 5.44
C SER A 42 4.92 9.88 4.69
N THR A 43 5.07 9.99 3.37
CA THR A 43 4.28 10.85 2.48
C THR A 43 3.65 10.06 1.34
N LEU A 44 2.50 10.54 0.84
CA LEU A 44 1.80 9.94 -0.29
C LEU A 44 2.58 10.13 -1.61
N GLU A 45 3.25 11.28 -1.76
CA GLU A 45 4.03 11.60 -2.95
C GLU A 45 5.15 10.58 -3.18
N GLU A 46 5.93 10.26 -2.14
CA GLU A 46 6.97 9.23 -2.22
C GLU A 46 6.39 7.83 -2.51
N ALA A 47 5.25 7.49 -1.89
CA ALA A 47 4.57 6.22 -2.15
C ALA A 47 4.09 6.10 -3.61
N THR A 48 3.54 7.19 -4.15
CA THR A 48 3.04 7.26 -5.53
C THR A 48 4.18 7.22 -6.53
N ALA A 49 5.27 7.95 -6.26
CA ALA A 49 6.49 7.94 -7.06
C ALA A 49 7.09 6.53 -7.12
N TYR A 50 7.15 5.82 -5.98
CA TYR A 50 7.62 4.44 -5.96
C TYR A 50 6.79 3.51 -6.85
N LEU A 51 5.45 3.62 -6.81
CA LEU A 51 4.59 2.86 -7.72
C LEU A 51 4.82 3.26 -9.19
N ALA A 52 5.06 4.54 -9.46
CA ALA A 52 5.39 5.03 -10.80
C ALA A 52 6.69 4.44 -11.34
N GLU A 53 7.74 4.42 -10.52
CA GLU A 53 9.03 3.82 -10.86
C GLU A 53 8.91 2.32 -11.13
N ASN A 54 7.95 1.64 -10.51
CA ASN A 54 7.65 0.23 -10.75
C ASN A 54 6.70 -0.01 -11.93
N GLY A 55 6.34 1.03 -12.70
CA GLY A 55 5.49 0.93 -13.89
C GLY A 55 3.99 0.82 -13.60
N ILE A 56 3.55 1.13 -12.38
CA ILE A 56 2.13 1.13 -12.01
C ILE A 56 1.48 2.42 -12.52
N PRO A 57 0.38 2.37 -13.29
CA PRO A 57 -0.29 3.56 -13.79
C PRO A 57 -1.03 4.32 -12.68
N GLU A 58 -1.13 5.65 -12.81
CA GLU A 58 -1.70 6.52 -11.76
C GLU A 58 -3.13 6.13 -11.33
N HIS A 59 -3.97 5.69 -12.26
CA HIS A 59 -5.35 5.27 -11.97
C HIS A 59 -5.44 4.06 -11.01
N GLN A 60 -4.38 3.27 -10.88
CA GLN A 60 -4.27 2.14 -9.94
C GLN A 60 -3.59 2.53 -8.62
N ARG A 61 -2.99 3.72 -8.52
CA ARG A 61 -2.34 4.21 -7.29
C ARG A 61 -3.36 4.85 -6.35
N VAL A 62 -4.49 4.18 -6.16
CA VAL A 62 -5.51 4.64 -5.20
C VAL A 62 -5.03 4.35 -3.78
N ILE A 63 -5.55 5.09 -2.81
CA ILE A 63 -5.28 4.83 -1.40
C ILE A 63 -6.37 3.90 -0.90
N ARG A 64 -6.06 2.62 -0.73
CA ARG A 64 -6.88 1.69 0.05
C ARG A 64 -6.72 1.97 1.53
N GLY A 65 -7.60 2.85 1.98
CA GLY A 65 -7.78 3.22 3.37
C GLY A 65 -9.25 3.44 3.65
N ILE A 66 -10.09 2.44 3.39
CA ILE A 66 -11.51 2.52 3.72
C ILE A 66 -12.07 1.13 4.06
N SER A 67 -12.11 0.84 5.35
CA SER A 67 -13.43 0.79 5.97
C SER A 67 -13.38 1.66 7.21
N MET A 68 -13.90 2.88 7.10
CA MET A 68 -14.55 3.51 8.23
C MET A 68 -15.78 2.64 8.54
N ASP A 69 -15.58 1.48 9.18
CA ASP A 69 -16.66 0.95 10.01
C ASP A 69 -16.58 1.76 11.28
N GLY A 70 -17.44 2.77 11.33
CA GLY A 70 -17.61 3.59 12.51
C GLY A 70 -17.82 2.68 13.71
N GLY A 71 -17.18 3.01 14.82
CA GLY A 71 -17.62 2.47 16.09
C GLY A 71 -19.14 2.63 16.19
N GLN A 72 -19.82 1.51 16.39
CA GLN A 72 -21.03 1.53 17.18
C GLN A 72 -20.75 0.75 18.45
N ALA A 73 -21.20 1.37 19.53
CA ALA A 73 -20.87 1.16 20.93
C ALA A 73 -21.14 -0.26 21.46
#